data_AF-W5W6T4-F1
#
_entry.id   AF-W5W6T4-F1
#
_cell.length_a   1.000
_cell.length_b   1.000
_cell.length_c   1.000
_cell.angle_alpha   90.00
_cell.angle_beta   90.00
_cell.angle_gamma   90.00
#
_symmetry.space_group_name_H-M   'P 1'
#
loop_
_entity.id
_entity.type
_entity.pdbx_description
1 polymer ?
#
loop_
_entity_poly.entity_id
_entity_poly.type
_entity_poly.pdbx_seq_one_letter_code
_entity_poly.pdbx_strand_id
1 'polypeptide(L)'
;MNGSGRQLAGLPRFAVAAVHRNASMLAVSFLLVHIATLLFDPYAQLRLVDLVVPFFGQYQPLWLGLGTLTLDLLLAITVTSLLRQRIGLRAWRFVHWAAYATWPIALMHAIGTGSDTSQLWLWAVFALSAATVAAALIWRCAPRPVEVR
;
A
#
# COMPACT_ATOMS: atom_id res chain seq x y z
N MET A 1 2.91 29.59 9.56
CA MET A 1 3.59 28.73 8.57
C MET A 1 2.53 28.02 7.74
N ASN A 2 2.23 28.58 6.56
CA ASN A 2 1.07 28.28 5.73
C ASN A 2 1.25 26.96 4.96
N GLY A 3 0.67 25.87 5.45
CA GLY A 3 0.57 24.62 4.70
C GLY A 3 -0.68 24.60 3.82
N SER A 4 -0.70 25.35 2.70
CA SER A 4 -1.76 25.25 1.69
C SER A 4 -1.49 24.06 0.75
N GLY A 5 -1.66 22.84 1.29
CA GLY A 5 -1.84 21.66 0.44
C GLY A 5 -3.10 21.87 -0.40
N ARG A 6 -3.01 21.67 -1.72
CA ARG A 6 -4.15 21.73 -2.66
C ARG A 6 -5.34 20.99 -2.03
N GLN A 7 -6.46 21.69 -1.85
CA GLN A 7 -7.73 21.02 -1.57
C GLN A 7 -8.08 20.25 -2.85
N LEU A 8 -8.39 18.96 -2.75
CA LEU A 8 -9.09 18.24 -3.83
C LEU A 8 -10.29 19.12 -4.23
N ALA A 9 -10.61 19.31 -5.51
CA ALA A 9 -11.61 20.26 -5.98
C ALA A 9 -12.87 20.31 -5.07
N GLY A 10 -12.95 21.30 -4.17
CA GLY A 10 -14.05 21.48 -3.21
C GLY A 10 -14.07 20.59 -1.95
N LEU A 11 -13.16 19.63 -1.77
CA LEU A 11 -13.12 18.72 -0.63
C LEU A 11 -12.25 19.25 0.53
N PRO A 12 -12.79 19.29 1.76
CA PRO A 12 -12.06 19.79 2.92
C PRO A 12 -11.00 18.78 3.39
N ARG A 13 -9.93 19.29 4.04
CA ARG A 13 -8.77 18.47 4.48
C ARG A 13 -9.15 17.32 5.41
N PHE A 14 -10.20 17.49 6.21
CA PHE A 14 -10.70 16.44 7.10
C PHE A 14 -11.32 15.28 6.32
N ALA A 15 -11.98 15.54 5.18
CA ALA A 15 -12.59 14.50 4.36
C ALA A 15 -11.50 13.60 3.75
N VAL A 16 -10.41 14.21 3.25
CA VAL A 16 -9.24 13.48 2.75
C VAL A 16 -8.60 12.63 3.84
N ALA A 17 -8.45 13.19 5.05
CA ALA A 17 -7.92 12.44 6.19
C ALA A 17 -8.84 11.29 6.62
N ALA A 18 -10.17 11.48 6.58
CA ALA A 18 -11.15 10.44 6.88
C ALA A 18 -11.12 9.32 5.84
N VAL A 19 -11.08 9.64 4.55
CA VAL A 19 -10.96 8.67 3.46
C VAL A 19 -9.66 7.87 3.59
N HIS A 20 -8.53 8.54 3.83
CA HIS A 20 -7.25 7.85 4.06
C HIS A 20 -7.33 6.89 5.24
N ARG A 21 -7.87 7.34 6.38
CA ARG A 21 -8.00 6.49 7.59
C ARG A 21 -8.86 5.26 7.31
N ASN A 22 -10.02 5.43 6.68
CA ASN A 22 -10.93 4.33 6.39
C ASN A 22 -10.33 3.36 5.37
N ALA A 23 -9.70 3.89 4.30
CA ALA A 23 -9.01 3.07 3.31
C ALA A 23 -7.84 2.30 3.91
N SER A 24 -7.05 2.91 4.81
CA SER A 24 -5.97 2.23 5.52
C SER A 24 -6.48 1.12 6.43
N MET A 25 -7.58 1.34 7.15
CA MET A 25 -8.20 0.31 7.99
C MET A 25 -8.69 -0.87 7.14
N LEU A 26 -9.38 -0.60 6.04
CA LEU A 26 -9.83 -1.63 5.10
C LEU A 26 -8.64 -2.39 4.51
N ALA A 27 -7.58 -1.69 4.08
CA ALA A 27 -6.40 -2.31 3.51
C ALA A 27 -5.72 -3.27 4.49
N VAL A 28 -5.53 -2.86 5.75
CA VAL A 28 -4.94 -3.72 6.79
C VAL A 28 -5.87 -4.91 7.09
N SER A 29 -7.18 -4.71 7.19
CA SER A 29 -8.14 -5.80 7.40
C SER A 29 -8.12 -6.82 6.25
N PHE A 30 -8.14 -6.36 4.99
CA PHE A 30 -8.06 -7.25 3.84
C PHE A 30 -6.71 -7.96 3.75
N LEU A 31 -5.61 -7.31 4.13
CA LEU A 31 -4.30 -7.95 4.20
C LEU A 31 -4.29 -9.09 5.23
N LEU A 32 -4.89 -8.88 6.40
CA LEU A 32 -5.01 -9.94 7.42
C LEU A 32 -5.84 -11.12 6.90
N VAL A 33 -6.98 -10.85 6.26
CA VAL A 33 -7.82 -11.89 5.64
C VAL A 33 -7.03 -12.63 4.56
N HIS A 34 -6.33 -11.91 3.68
CA HIS A 34 -5.51 -12.50 2.62
C HIS A 34 -4.44 -13.45 3.16
N ILE A 35 -3.67 -13.03 4.17
CA ILE A 35 -2.64 -13.88 4.80
C ILE A 35 -3.30 -15.08 5.50
N ALA A 36 -4.40 -14.86 6.21
CA ALA A 36 -5.12 -15.93 6.88
C ALA A 36 -5.59 -16.98 5.86
N THR A 37 -6.17 -16.57 4.72
CA THR A 37 -6.58 -17.50 3.67
C THR A 37 -5.40 -18.28 3.06
N LEU A 38 -4.24 -17.63 2.91
CA LEU A 38 -3.03 -18.30 2.39
C LEU A 38 -2.45 -19.32 3.37
N LEU A 39 -2.58 -19.11 4.68
CA LEU A 39 -2.18 -20.11 5.68
C LEU A 39 -3.00 -21.40 5.61
N PHE A 40 -4.22 -21.32 5.06
CA PHE A 40 -5.07 -22.49 4.81
C PHE A 40 -4.97 -23.02 3.38
N ASP A 41 -4.11 -22.44 2.54
CA ASP A 41 -3.92 -22.89 1.17
C ASP A 41 -2.98 -24.11 1.12
N PRO A 42 -3.46 -25.30 0.72
CA PRO A 42 -2.65 -26.51 0.64
C PRO A 42 -1.55 -26.45 -0.43
N TYR A 43 -1.66 -25.56 -1.42
CA TYR A 43 -0.66 -25.42 -2.48
C TYR A 43 0.54 -24.58 -2.05
N ALA A 44 0.32 -23.56 -1.22
CA ALA A 44 1.38 -22.65 -0.80
C ALA A 44 2.26 -23.23 0.33
N GLN A 45 1.73 -24.16 1.14
CA GLN A 45 2.43 -24.82 2.26
C GLN A 45 3.27 -23.86 3.13
N LEU A 46 2.73 -22.67 3.38
CA LEU A 46 3.44 -21.60 4.05
C LEU A 46 3.76 -21.97 5.51
N ARG A 47 5.00 -21.70 5.91
CA ARG A 47 5.43 -21.77 7.31
C ARG A 47 5.34 -20.38 7.92
N LEU A 48 5.17 -20.31 9.25
CA LEU A 48 5.15 -19.02 9.97
C LEU A 48 6.42 -18.17 9.75
N VAL A 49 7.56 -18.81 9.46
CA VAL A 49 8.81 -18.09 9.15
C VAL A 49 8.74 -17.33 7.81
N ASP A 50 7.95 -17.82 6.85
CA ASP A 50 7.82 -17.21 5.53
C ASP A 50 7.04 -15.88 5.59
N LEU A 51 6.30 -15.64 6.69
CA LEU A 51 5.59 -14.39 6.95
C LEU A 51 6.50 -13.29 7.52
N VAL A 52 7.71 -13.63 7.97
CA VAL A 52 8.61 -12.69 8.68
C VAL A 52 9.94 -12.52 7.96
N VAL A 53 10.42 -13.55 7.27
CA VAL A 53 11.70 -13.53 6.57
C VAL A 53 11.45 -13.54 5.06
N PRO A 54 11.58 -12.40 4.37
CA PRO A 54 11.38 -12.36 2.93
C PRO A 54 12.42 -13.24 2.22
N PHE A 55 11.99 -13.89 1.13
CA PHE A 55 12.83 -14.74 0.26
C PHE A 55 13.32 -16.05 0.87
N PHE A 56 12.86 -16.43 2.07
CA PHE A 56 13.28 -17.66 2.75
C PHE A 56 12.52 -18.91 2.30
N GLY A 57 11.29 -18.74 1.81
CA GLY A 57 10.43 -19.85 1.40
C GLY A 57 10.96 -20.63 0.19
N GLN A 58 10.61 -21.91 0.10
CA GLN A 58 11.01 -22.79 -1.02
C GLN A 58 10.14 -22.59 -2.26
N TYR A 59 8.87 -22.24 -2.06
CA TYR A 59 7.92 -21.99 -3.14
C TYR A 59 8.06 -20.54 -3.64
N GLN A 60 8.29 -20.34 -4.94
CA GLN A 60 8.41 -19.03 -5.60
C GLN A 60 9.06 -17.92 -4.75
N PRO A 61 10.33 -18.11 -4.30
CA PRO A 61 10.96 -17.30 -3.26
C PRO A 61 10.95 -15.80 -3.55
N LEU A 62 11.16 -15.41 -4.82
CA LEU A 62 11.16 -14.02 -5.25
C LEU A 62 9.78 -13.39 -5.07
N TRP A 63 8.73 -14.02 -5.63
CA TRP A 63 7.40 -13.44 -5.64
C TRP A 63 6.76 -13.46 -4.25
N LEU A 64 6.84 -14.57 -3.52
CA LEU A 64 6.39 -14.61 -2.12
C LEU A 64 7.19 -13.65 -1.24
N GLY A 65 8.51 -13.56 -1.43
CA GLY A 65 9.36 -12.63 -0.69
C GLY A 65 8.97 -11.17 -0.88
N LEU A 66 8.49 -10.77 -2.07
CA LEU A 66 7.93 -9.42 -2.28
C LEU A 66 6.63 -9.21 -1.48
N GLY A 67 5.81 -10.25 -1.32
CA GLY A 67 4.63 -10.24 -0.46
C GLY A 67 4.99 -10.04 1.01
N THR A 68 5.93 -10.84 1.52
CA THR A 68 6.47 -10.73 2.88
C THR A 68 7.11 -9.36 3.12
N LEU A 69 7.92 -8.87 2.18
CA LEU A 69 8.52 -7.53 2.27
C LEU A 69 7.46 -6.43 2.34
N THR A 70 6.38 -6.55 1.56
CA THR A 70 5.26 -5.60 1.61
C THR A 70 4.57 -5.66 2.97
N LEU A 71 4.35 -6.86 3.51
CA LEU A 71 3.78 -7.07 4.84
C LEU A 71 4.64 -6.40 5.92
N ASP A 72 5.95 -6.63 5.93
CA ASP A 72 6.88 -6.04 6.89
C ASP A 72 6.87 -4.51 6.84
N LEU A 73 6.89 -3.93 5.64
CA LEU A 73 6.79 -2.49 5.45
C LEU A 73 5.45 -1.93 5.97
N LEU A 74 4.33 -2.59 5.64
CA LEU A 74 3.00 -2.15 6.10
C LEU A 74 2.84 -2.29 7.62
N LEU A 75 3.43 -3.32 8.22
CA LEU A 75 3.48 -3.51 9.66
C LEU A 75 4.27 -2.37 10.30
N ALA A 76 5.48 -2.08 9.80
CA ALA A 76 6.31 -0.99 10.29
C ALA A 76 5.61 0.38 10.17
N ILE A 77 4.97 0.66 9.02
CA ILE A 77 4.20 1.89 8.79
C ILE A 77 3.03 1.99 9.77
N THR A 78 2.31 0.90 10.01
CA THR A 78 1.14 0.87 10.89
C THR A 78 1.56 1.08 12.35
N VAL A 79 2.52 0.30 12.84
CA VAL A 79 3.04 0.40 14.20
C VAL A 79 3.62 1.79 14.47
N THR A 80 4.44 2.33 13.57
CA THR A 80 4.99 3.68 13.73
C THR A 80 3.91 4.77 13.65
N SER A 81 2.85 4.57 12.88
CA SER A 81 1.71 5.49 12.81
C SER A 81 0.87 5.50 14.09
N LEU A 82 0.72 4.35 14.76
CA LEU A 82 0.10 4.25 16.08
C LEU A 82 0.98 4.90 17.16
N LEU A 83 2.30 4.73 17.05
CA LEU A 83 3.29 5.29 17.99
C LEU A 83 3.74 6.71 17.64
N ARG A 84 3.10 7.40 16.69
CA ARG A 84 3.54 8.70 16.16
C ARG A 84 3.79 9.76 17.24
N GLN A 85 3.03 9.71 18.34
CA GLN A 85 3.15 10.64 19.47
C GLN A 85 4.41 10.40 20.32
N ARG A 86 4.98 9.19 20.27
CA ARG A 86 6.16 8.76 21.06
C ARG A 86 7.47 8.93 20.29
N ILE A 87 7.48 8.61 19.00
CA ILE A 87 8.71 8.61 18.16
C ILE A 87 8.99 9.96 17.49
N GLY A 88 8.04 10.90 17.55
CA GLY A 88 8.15 12.22 16.94
C GLY A 88 7.89 12.24 15.43
N LEU A 89 7.56 13.43 14.92
CA LEU A 89 7.07 13.61 13.56
C LEU A 89 8.13 13.28 12.48
N ARG A 90 9.42 13.51 12.76
CA ARG A 90 10.50 13.26 11.78
C ARG A 90 10.69 11.76 11.52
N ALA A 91 10.83 10.97 12.58
CA ALA A 91 10.99 9.52 12.47
C ALA A 91 9.75 8.87 11.86
N TRP A 92 8.55 9.27 12.33
CA TRP A 92 7.30 8.81 11.73
C TRP A 92 7.22 9.12 10.24
N ARG A 93 7.53 10.36 9.81
CA ARG A 93 7.53 10.71 8.38
C ARG A 93 8.50 9.84 7.60
N PHE A 94 9.72 9.64 8.08
CA PHE A 94 10.71 8.82 7.37
C PHE A 94 10.18 7.41 7.08
N VAL A 95 9.64 6.73 8.08
CA VAL A 95 9.06 5.38 7.91
C VAL A 95 7.80 5.42 7.05
N HIS A 96 6.93 6.40 7.28
CA HIS A 96 5.66 6.51 6.56
C HIS A 96 5.85 6.74 5.05
N TRP A 97 6.98 7.32 4.61
CA TRP A 97 7.30 7.44 3.19
C TRP A 97 7.51 6.09 2.49
N ALA A 98 7.82 5.02 3.24
CA ALA A 98 7.89 3.67 2.67
C ALA A 98 6.55 3.20 2.09
N ALA A 99 5.42 3.82 2.48
CA ALA A 99 4.11 3.54 1.89
C ALA A 99 4.06 3.78 0.36
N TYR A 100 4.94 4.63 -0.17
CA TYR A 100 5.06 4.80 -1.63
C TYR A 100 5.69 3.57 -2.29
N ALA A 101 6.61 2.90 -1.61
CA ALA A 101 7.28 1.70 -2.11
C ALA A 101 6.40 0.44 -1.98
N THR A 102 5.47 0.39 -1.01
CA THR A 102 4.60 -0.77 -0.85
C THR A 102 3.69 -1.01 -2.04
N TRP A 103 3.22 0.05 -2.74
CA TRP A 103 2.34 -0.11 -3.92
C TRP A 103 2.99 -0.89 -5.08
N PRO A 104 4.15 -0.47 -5.63
CA PRO A 104 4.76 -1.21 -6.73
C PRO A 104 5.24 -2.60 -6.31
N ILE A 105 5.74 -2.79 -5.08
CA ILE A 105 6.18 -4.10 -4.57
C ILE A 105 5.00 -5.07 -4.46
N ALA A 106 3.87 -4.62 -3.91
CA ALA A 106 2.64 -5.41 -3.82
C ALA A 106 2.08 -5.78 -5.20
N LEU A 107 2.13 -4.84 -6.14
CA LEU A 107 1.68 -5.07 -7.52
C LEU A 107 2.57 -6.12 -8.22
N MET A 108 3.89 -6.02 -8.06
CA MET A 108 4.83 -7.03 -8.57
C MET A 108 4.59 -8.40 -7.95
N HIS A 109 4.38 -8.47 -6.63
CA HIS A 109 3.98 -9.70 -5.95
C HIS A 109 2.73 -10.31 -6.60
N ALA A 110 1.67 -9.53 -6.78
CA ALA A 110 0.41 -10.02 -7.36
C ALA A 110 0.54 -10.50 -8.82
N ILE A 111 1.34 -9.81 -9.64
CA ILE A 111 1.59 -10.20 -11.03
C ILE A 111 2.40 -11.51 -11.10
N GLY A 112 3.32 -11.72 -10.15
CA GLY A 112 4.19 -12.87 -10.17
C GLY A 112 3.63 -14.14 -9.53
N THR A 113 2.82 -14.00 -8.48
CA THR A 113 2.19 -15.13 -7.78
C THR A 113 0.83 -15.52 -8.35
N GLY A 114 0.16 -14.61 -9.06
CA GLY A 114 -1.22 -14.80 -9.47
C GLY A 114 -1.40 -15.94 -10.47
N SER A 115 -2.02 -17.04 -10.02
CA SER A 115 -2.49 -18.14 -10.89
C SER A 115 -3.48 -17.64 -11.94
N ASP A 116 -4.21 -16.58 -11.62
CA ASP A 116 -5.27 -16.00 -12.44
C ASP A 116 -4.78 -14.85 -13.33
N THR A 117 -3.47 -14.68 -13.50
CA THR A 117 -2.88 -13.66 -14.39
C THR A 117 -3.21 -13.87 -15.88
N SER A 118 -3.75 -15.03 -16.24
CA SER A 118 -4.37 -15.28 -17.55
C SER A 118 -5.76 -14.66 -17.70
N GLN A 119 -6.39 -14.26 -16.60
CA GLN A 119 -7.77 -13.76 -16.59
C GLN A 119 -7.83 -12.25 -16.76
N LEU A 120 -8.68 -11.80 -17.68
CA LEU A 120 -8.83 -10.38 -18.02
C LEU A 120 -9.28 -9.50 -16.84
N TRP A 121 -10.10 -10.06 -15.94
CA TRP A 121 -10.62 -9.31 -14.79
C TRP A 121 -9.49 -8.88 -13.83
N LEU A 122 -8.43 -9.69 -13.69
CA LEU A 122 -7.30 -9.36 -12.81
C LEU A 122 -6.48 -8.20 -13.39
N TRP A 123 -6.27 -8.19 -14.72
CA TRP A 123 -5.65 -7.07 -15.42
C TRP A 123 -6.47 -5.78 -15.30
N ALA A 124 -7.80 -5.87 -15.32
CA ALA A 124 -8.66 -4.71 -15.09
C ALA A 124 -8.46 -4.13 -13.68
N VAL A 125 -8.28 -4.97 -12.66
CA VAL A 125 -7.96 -4.53 -11.28
C VAL A 125 -6.59 -3.85 -11.24
N PHE A 126 -5.56 -4.41 -11.88
CA PHE A 126 -4.23 -3.81 -11.95
C PHE A 126 -4.26 -2.45 -12.67
N ALA A 127 -4.95 -2.37 -13.81
CA ALA A 127 -5.10 -1.13 -14.57
C ALA A 127 -5.85 -0.06 -13.76
N LEU A 128 -6.92 -0.43 -13.06
CA LEU A 128 -7.68 0.50 -12.21
C LEU A 128 -6.83 1.03 -11.05
N SER A 129 -6.06 0.16 -10.41
CA SER A 129 -5.12 0.54 -9.34
C SER A 129 -4.07 1.53 -9.86
N ALA A 130 -3.43 1.21 -10.99
CA ALA A 130 -2.44 2.08 -11.62
C ALA A 130 -3.03 3.42 -12.05
N ALA A 131 -4.22 3.43 -12.65
CA ALA A 131 -4.93 4.65 -13.07
C ALA A 131 -5.26 5.53 -11.85
N THR A 132 -5.69 4.94 -10.73
CA THR A 132 -6.00 5.68 -9.50
C THR A 132 -4.75 6.35 -8.93
N VAL A 133 -3.63 5.64 -8.89
CA VAL A 133 -2.33 6.20 -8.43
C VAL A 133 -1.83 7.28 -9.38
N ALA A 134 -1.89 7.05 -10.70
CA ALA A 134 -1.49 8.02 -11.70
C ALA A 134 -2.32 9.31 -11.61
N ALA A 135 -3.65 9.20 -11.49
CA ALA A 135 -4.54 10.34 -11.30
C ALA A 135 -4.18 11.13 -10.03
N ALA A 136 -3.91 10.45 -8.91
CA ALA A 136 -3.49 11.09 -7.67
C ALA A 136 -2.14 11.81 -7.80
N LEU A 137 -1.17 11.22 -8.52
CA LEU A 137 0.14 11.82 -8.78
C LEU A 137 0.04 13.04 -9.71
N ILE A 138 -0.71 12.93 -10.81
CA ILE A 138 -0.97 14.04 -11.74
C ILE A 138 -1.62 15.20 -10.98
N TRP A 139 -2.63 14.91 -10.17
CA TRP A 139 -3.30 15.92 -9.34
C TRP A 139 -2.33 16.64 -8.38
N ARG A 140 -1.39 15.90 -7.80
CA ARG A 140 -0.39 16.43 -6.88
C ARG A 140 0.65 17.31 -7.58
N CYS A 141 1.03 16.96 -8.80
CA CYS A 141 2.08 17.64 -9.57
C CYS A 141 1.55 18.77 -10.48
N ALA A 142 0.25 18.84 -10.74
CA ALA A 142 -0.32 19.84 -11.64
C ALA A 142 -0.13 21.29 -11.11
N PRO A 143 0.26 22.25 -11.98
CA PRO A 143 0.43 23.66 -11.60
C PRO A 143 -0.88 24.29 -11.13
N ARG A 144 -0.81 25.25 -10.20
CA ARG A 144 -2.02 26.00 -9.76
C ARG A 144 -2.48 26.91 -10.91
N PRO A 145 -3.79 27.04 -11.17
CA PRO A 145 -4.29 28.07 -12.08
C PRO A 145 -3.78 29.43 -11.61
N VAL A 146 -3.17 30.19 -12.52
CA VAL A 146 -2.78 31.57 -12.24
C VAL A 146 -4.05 32.39 -12.30
N GLU A 147 -4.50 32.88 -11.15
CA GLU A 147 -5.61 33.84 -11.07
C GLU A 147 -5.11 35.17 -11.65
N VAL A 148 -5.55 35.50 -12.87
CA VAL A 148 -5.28 36.81 -13.47
C VAL A 148 -6.29 37.78 -12.84
N ARG A 149 -5.77 38.72 -12.05
CA ARG A 149 -6.55 39.74 -11.32
C ARG A 149 -7.14 40.80 -12.25
#